data_AF-A0A9X7L5Q8-F1
#
_entry.id   AF-A0A9X7L5Q8-F1
#
_cell.length_a   1.000
_cell.length_b   1.000
_cell.length_c   1.000
_cell.angle_alpha   90.00
_cell.angle_beta   90.00
_cell.angle_gamma   90.00
#
_symmetry.space_group_name_H-M   'P 1'
#
loop_
_entity.id
_entity.type
_entity.pdbx_description
1 polymer ?
#
loop_
_entity_poly.entity_id
_entity_poly.type
_entity_poly.pdbx_seq_one_letter_code
_entity_poly.pdbx_strand_id
1 'polypeptide(L)'
;MPANLDPNELEAEREQVIAKWLFKDVDFITQQIESGEQNVQRFDDLLAAFENCISAWLATEHLFDGTDLARVWLVIEDDFEKYICGEGSKSPLIQSLNKLTATRFVFDSK
;
A
#
# COMPACT_ATOMS: atom_id res chain seq x y z
N MET A 1 56.05 19.00 4.17
CA MET A 1 54.92 19.73 3.55
C MET A 1 54.18 18.73 2.68
N PRO A 2 52.86 18.51 2.83
CA PRO A 2 52.16 17.58 1.97
C PRO A 2 52.07 18.17 0.55
N ALA A 3 52.09 17.29 -0.45
CA ALA A 3 52.21 17.60 -1.85
C ALA A 3 51.18 18.63 -2.34
N ASN A 4 51.63 19.58 -3.17
CA ASN A 4 50.76 20.39 -4.01
C ASN A 4 50.03 19.43 -4.97
N LEU A 5 48.80 19.05 -4.63
CA LEU A 5 47.91 18.34 -5.55
C LEU A 5 47.54 19.31 -6.68
N ASP A 6 47.75 18.89 -7.93
CA ASP A 6 47.41 19.68 -9.11
C ASP A 6 45.89 19.91 -9.12
N PRO A 7 45.40 21.17 -9.14
CA PRO A 7 43.98 21.48 -9.17
C PRO A 7 43.21 20.76 -10.29
N ASN A 8 43.86 20.49 -11.42
CA ASN A 8 43.23 19.78 -12.55
C ASN A 8 43.04 18.28 -12.27
N GLU A 9 43.93 17.66 -11.49
CA GLU A 9 43.78 16.27 -11.04
C GLU A 9 42.63 16.13 -10.03
N LEU A 10 42.50 17.11 -9.13
CA LEU A 10 41.39 17.21 -8.17
C LEU A 10 40.03 17.41 -8.87
N GLU A 11 39.99 18.20 -9.93
CA GLU A 11 38.77 18.41 -10.72
C GLU A 11 38.37 17.15 -11.50
N ALA A 12 39.34 16.45 -12.09
CA ALA A 12 39.12 15.19 -12.78
C ALA A 12 38.67 14.06 -11.82
N GLU A 13 39.28 13.96 -10.62
CA GLU A 13 38.81 13.04 -9.57
C GLU A 13 37.40 13.38 -9.11
N ARG A 14 37.09 14.67 -8.94
CA ARG A 14 35.75 15.14 -8.56
C ARG A 14 34.72 14.81 -9.63
N GLU A 15 35.02 15.02 -10.92
CA GLU A 15 34.14 14.65 -12.02
C GLU A 15 33.95 13.13 -12.13
N GLN A 16 35.00 12.33 -11.89
CA GLN A 16 34.87 10.87 -11.85
C GLN A 16 34.04 10.37 -10.66
N VAL A 17 34.16 11.02 -9.50
CA VAL A 17 33.33 10.71 -8.31
C VAL A 17 31.88 11.11 -8.55
N ILE A 18 31.63 12.30 -9.13
CA ILE A 18 30.30 12.77 -9.50
C ILE A 18 29.68 11.85 -10.56
N ALA A 19 30.41 11.46 -11.60
CA ALA A 19 29.94 10.49 -12.59
C ALA A 19 29.68 9.12 -11.95
N LYS A 20 30.54 8.62 -11.06
CA LYS A 20 30.27 7.39 -10.30
C LYS A 20 29.00 7.49 -9.46
N TRP A 21 28.72 8.61 -8.81
CA TRP A 21 27.50 8.80 -8.03
C TRP A 21 26.26 8.95 -8.92
N LEU A 22 26.37 9.71 -10.02
CA LEU A 22 25.29 9.94 -10.97
C LEU A 22 24.94 8.75 -11.85
N PHE A 23 25.80 7.72 -11.96
CA PHE A 23 25.52 6.57 -12.83
C PHE A 23 25.49 5.22 -12.11
N LYS A 24 25.96 5.13 -10.86
CA LYS A 24 25.99 3.84 -10.13
C LYS A 24 24.77 3.62 -9.24
N ASP A 25 24.10 4.70 -8.83
CA ASP A 25 22.93 4.64 -7.94
C ASP A 25 21.61 5.04 -8.61
N VAL A 26 21.63 5.49 -9.88
CA VAL A 26 20.42 5.92 -10.59
C VAL A 26 19.44 4.77 -10.80
N ASP A 27 19.89 3.59 -11.23
CA ASP A 27 18.98 2.45 -11.40
C ASP A 27 18.37 1.99 -10.08
N PHE A 28 19.11 2.08 -8.97
CA PHE A 28 18.63 1.71 -7.64
C PHE A 28 17.63 2.73 -7.10
N ILE A 29 17.90 4.03 -7.26
CA ILE A 29 16.98 5.11 -6.88
C ILE A 29 15.72 5.06 -7.74
N THR A 30 15.85 4.87 -9.05
CA THR A 30 14.71 4.72 -9.96
C THR A 30 13.87 3.49 -9.61
N GLN A 31 14.47 2.32 -9.33
CA GLN A 31 13.72 1.14 -8.87
C GLN A 31 13.03 1.35 -7.52
N GLN A 32 13.64 2.07 -6.59
CA GLN A 32 13.01 2.41 -5.31
C GLN A 32 11.84 3.39 -5.50
N ILE A 33 11.97 4.36 -6.41
CA ILE A 33 10.89 5.30 -6.77
C ILE A 33 9.74 4.56 -7.47
N GLU A 34 10.02 3.74 -8.49
CA GLU A 34 9.01 2.94 -9.19
C GLU A 34 8.30 1.95 -8.26
N SER A 35 9.05 1.31 -7.35
CA SER A 35 8.47 0.45 -6.30
C SER A 35 7.61 1.26 -5.32
N GLY A 36 8.05 2.48 -4.98
CA GLY A 36 7.28 3.42 -4.17
C GLY A 36 5.96 3.81 -4.84
N GLU A 37 6.01 4.25 -6.10
CA GLU A 37 4.82 4.62 -6.89
C GLU A 37 3.86 3.43 -7.06
N GLN A 38 4.38 2.24 -7.34
CA GLN A 38 3.55 1.03 -7.41
C GLN A 38 2.91 0.68 -6.07
N ASN A 39 3.61 0.89 -4.95
CA ASN A 39 3.04 0.64 -3.63
C ASN A 39 1.98 1.67 -3.26
N VAL A 40 2.16 2.93 -3.63
CA VAL A 40 1.13 3.99 -3.48
C VAL A 40 -0.09 3.64 -4.32
N GLN A 41 0.09 3.30 -5.60
CA GLN A 41 -1.03 2.91 -6.47
C GLN A 41 -1.79 1.70 -5.93
N ARG A 42 -1.08 0.67 -5.44
CA ARG A 42 -1.72 -0.50 -4.82
C ARG A 42 -2.50 -0.15 -3.56
N PHE A 43 -2.06 0.85 -2.81
CA PHE A 43 -2.76 1.33 -1.63
C PHE A 43 -4.00 2.13 -2.02
N ASP A 44 -3.91 3.00 -3.03
CA ASP A 44 -5.05 3.73 -3.57
C ASP A 44 -6.11 2.78 -4.16
N ASP A 45 -5.69 1.75 -4.89
CA ASP A 45 -6.57 0.72 -5.42
C ASP A 45 -7.29 -0.05 -4.29
N LEU A 46 -6.58 -0.30 -3.18
CA LEU A 46 -7.16 -0.94 -1.99
C LEU A 46 -8.22 -0.05 -1.32
N LEU A 47 -7.95 1.24 -1.18
CA LEU A 47 -8.92 2.21 -0.66
C LEU A 47 -10.17 2.27 -1.54
N ALA A 48 -9.99 2.42 -2.86
CA ALA A 48 -11.09 2.46 -3.81
C ALA A 48 -11.93 1.18 -3.79
N ALA A 49 -11.29 0.01 -3.68
CA ALA A 49 -12.00 -1.26 -3.53
C ALA A 49 -12.84 -1.30 -2.24
N PHE A 50 -12.31 -0.79 -1.14
CA PHE A 50 -13.01 -0.74 0.14
C PHE A 50 -14.24 0.19 0.09
N GLU A 51 -14.09 1.40 -0.47
CA GLU A 51 -15.19 2.36 -0.65
C GLU A 51 -16.32 1.81 -1.54
N ASN A 52 -15.94 1.12 -2.62
CA ASN A 52 -16.91 0.46 -3.50
C ASN A 52 -17.69 -0.65 -2.76
N CYS A 53 -17.02 -1.41 -1.90
CA CYS A 53 -17.69 -2.40 -1.06
C CYS A 53 -18.68 -1.76 -0.09
N ILE A 54 -18.29 -0.71 0.64
CA ILE A 54 -19.22 0.04 1.52
C ILE A 54 -20.44 0.51 0.72
N SER A 55 -20.21 1.10 -0.45
CA SER A 55 -21.28 1.62 -1.31
C SER A 55 -22.25 0.53 -1.75
N ALA A 56 -21.74 -0.65 -2.13
CA ALA A 56 -22.57 -1.79 -2.48
C ALA A 56 -23.38 -2.31 -1.27
N TRP A 57 -22.75 -2.41 -0.10
CA TRP A 57 -23.41 -2.85 1.13
C TRP A 57 -24.52 -1.90 1.56
N LEU A 58 -24.29 -0.60 1.48
CA LEU A 58 -25.30 0.44 1.72
C LEU A 58 -26.47 0.32 0.73
N ALA A 59 -26.17 0.18 -0.57
CA ALA A 59 -27.18 0.08 -1.63
C ALA A 59 -28.06 -1.18 -1.48
N THR A 60 -27.51 -2.26 -0.91
CA THR A 60 -28.25 -3.50 -0.64
C THR A 60 -28.94 -3.55 0.72
N GLU A 61 -28.86 -2.49 1.53
CA GLU A 61 -29.37 -2.41 2.91
C GLU A 61 -28.81 -3.47 3.89
N HIS A 62 -27.86 -4.31 3.47
CA HIS A 62 -27.25 -5.38 4.28
C HIS A 62 -26.47 -4.87 5.50
N LEU A 63 -26.05 -3.60 5.52
CA LEU A 63 -25.47 -2.98 6.71
C LEU A 63 -26.47 -2.86 7.87
N PHE A 64 -27.77 -2.89 7.59
CA PHE A 64 -28.82 -2.57 8.56
C PHE A 64 -29.76 -3.75 8.87
N ASP A 65 -29.55 -4.91 8.23
CA ASP A 65 -30.45 -6.07 8.36
C ASP A 65 -30.26 -6.87 9.67
N GLY A 66 -29.26 -6.51 10.49
CA GLY A 66 -28.97 -7.13 11.78
C GLY A 66 -28.44 -8.57 11.69
N THR A 67 -28.06 -9.03 10.49
CA THR A 67 -27.57 -10.39 10.26
C THR A 67 -26.17 -10.59 10.83
N ASP A 68 -25.76 -11.86 10.97
CA ASP A 68 -24.36 -12.21 11.26
C ASP A 68 -23.38 -11.64 10.25
N LEU A 69 -23.83 -11.46 9.00
CA LEU A 69 -23.04 -10.89 7.92
C LEU A 69 -22.75 -9.41 8.17
N ALA A 70 -23.76 -8.64 8.59
CA ALA A 70 -23.61 -7.25 9.01
C ALA A 70 -22.60 -7.11 10.15
N ARG A 71 -22.62 -8.04 11.13
CA ARG A 71 -21.63 -8.09 12.22
C ARG A 71 -20.21 -8.38 11.71
N VAL A 72 -20.06 -9.30 10.77
CA VAL A 72 -18.74 -9.61 10.17
C VAL A 72 -18.19 -8.42 9.40
N TRP A 73 -19.05 -7.65 8.72
CA TRP A 73 -18.63 -6.43 8.02
C TRP A 73 -18.10 -5.35 8.96
N LEU A 74 -18.78 -5.09 10.08
CA LEU A 74 -18.29 -4.13 11.08
C LEU A 74 -16.90 -4.48 11.61
N VAL A 75 -16.59 -5.78 11.76
CA VAL A 75 -15.25 -6.24 12.15
C VAL A 75 -14.23 -5.99 11.03
N ILE A 76 -14.61 -6.20 9.78
CA ILE A 76 -13.74 -5.92 8.62
C ILE A 76 -13.43 -4.42 8.53
N GLU A 77 -14.41 -3.56 8.79
CA GLU A 77 -14.26 -2.11 8.81
C GLU A 77 -13.30 -1.64 9.90
N ASP A 78 -13.47 -2.13 11.13
CA ASP A 78 -12.56 -1.84 12.24
C ASP A 78 -11.13 -2.38 12.00
N ASP A 79 -10.99 -3.59 11.48
CA ASP A 79 -9.69 -4.16 11.10
C ASP A 79 -9.01 -3.35 9.97
N PHE A 80 -9.79 -2.85 9.02
CA PHE A 80 -9.31 -2.03 7.92
C PHE A 80 -8.84 -0.66 8.40
N GLU A 81 -9.65 0.02 9.22
CA GLU A 81 -9.32 1.33 9.80
C GLU A 81 -8.01 1.26 10.63
N LYS A 82 -7.89 0.23 11.49
CA LYS A 82 -6.65 -0.02 12.23
C LYS A 82 -5.47 -0.25 11.30
N TYR A 83 -5.64 -1.00 10.21
CA TYR A 83 -4.56 -1.27 9.26
C TYR A 83 -4.08 0.01 8.54
N ILE A 84 -4.99 0.83 8.03
CA ILE A 84 -4.63 2.06 7.31
C ILE A 84 -4.07 3.15 8.24
N CYS A 85 -4.48 3.18 9.50
CA CYS A 85 -3.94 4.08 10.53
C CYS A 85 -2.60 3.59 11.12
N GLY A 86 -2.12 2.41 10.73
CA GLY A 86 -0.86 1.84 11.24
C GLY A 86 -0.95 1.27 12.66
N GLU A 87 -2.17 1.14 13.21
CA GLU A 87 -2.45 0.59 14.54
C GLU A 87 -2.71 -0.93 14.50
N GLY A 88 -2.95 -1.46 13.30
CA GLY A 88 -3.27 -2.86 13.04
C GLY A 88 -2.26 -3.56 12.12
N SER A 89 -2.34 -4.88 12.08
CA SER A 89 -1.57 -5.69 11.13
C SER A 89 -2.45 -6.15 9.98
N LYS A 90 -1.84 -6.50 8.84
CA LYS A 90 -2.57 -7.02 7.68
C LYS A 90 -3.28 -8.36 7.95
N SER A 91 -2.77 -9.14 8.91
CA SER A 91 -3.22 -10.52 9.13
C SER A 91 -4.70 -10.63 9.58
N PRO A 92 -5.17 -9.89 10.61
CA PRO A 92 -6.58 -9.82 10.98
C PRO A 92 -7.51 -9.46 9.82
N LEU A 93 -7.19 -8.40 9.08
CA LEU A 93 -7.98 -7.96 7.92
C LEU A 93 -8.13 -9.08 6.88
N ILE A 94 -7.04 -9.77 6.53
CA ILE A 94 -7.09 -10.89 5.58
C ILE A 94 -7.92 -12.06 6.11
N GLN A 95 -7.83 -12.37 7.41
CA GLN A 95 -8.66 -13.42 8.02
C GLN A 95 -10.16 -13.08 7.96
N SER A 96 -10.51 -11.83 8.30
CA SER A 96 -11.89 -11.34 8.27
C SER A 96 -12.47 -11.34 6.84
N LEU A 97 -11.68 -10.91 5.85
CA LEU A 97 -12.05 -10.97 4.43
C LEU A 97 -12.24 -12.41 3.92
N ASN A 98 -11.33 -13.33 4.28
CA ASN A 98 -11.45 -14.74 3.91
C ASN A 98 -12.70 -15.39 4.52
N LYS A 99 -13.08 -14.98 5.73
CA LYS A 99 -14.31 -15.46 6.38
C LYS A 99 -15.55 -14.97 5.63
N LEU A 100 -15.54 -13.71 5.16
CA LEU A 100 -16.65 -13.15 4.39
C LEU A 100 -16.79 -13.84 3.03
N THR A 101 -15.70 -14.07 2.30
CA THR A 101 -15.75 -14.76 1.00
C THR A 101 -16.14 -16.23 1.10
N ALA A 102 -15.86 -16.88 2.23
CA ALA A 102 -16.34 -18.23 2.52
C ALA A 102 -17.83 -18.26 2.93
N THR A 103 -18.44 -17.12 3.25
CA THR A 103 -19.84 -17.04 3.65
C THR A 103 -20.73 -17.02 2.40
N ARG A 104 -21.66 -17.97 2.33
CA ARG A 104 -22.57 -18.09 1.18
C ARG A 104 -23.62 -16.98 1.21
N PHE A 105 -23.60 -16.11 0.20
CA PHE A 105 -24.66 -15.15 -0.06
C PHE A 105 -25.79 -15.85 -0.82
N VAL A 106 -26.95 -16.04 -0.19
CA VAL A 106 -28.17 -16.44 -0.91
C VAL A 106 -29.16 -15.31 -0.75
N PHE A 107 -29.48 -14.63 -1.86
CA PHE A 107 -30.65 -13.77 -1.92
C PHE A 107 -31.88 -14.70 -1.97
N ASP A 108 -32.50 -14.94 -0.83
CA ASP A 108 -33.79 -15.61 -0.79
C ASP A 108 -34.84 -14.63 -1.31
N SER A 109 -35.18 -14.73 -2.61
CA SER A 109 -36.36 -14.06 -3.14
C SER A 109 -37.61 -14.76 -2.58
N LYS A 110 -38.46 -14.02 -1.87
CA LYS A 110 -39.79 -14.50 -1.46
C LYS A 110 -40.75 -14.58 -2.65
#